data_AF-A0A2M8ABE3-F1
#
_entry.id   AF-A0A2M8ABE3-F1
#
_cell.length_a   1.000
_cell.length_b   1.000
_cell.length_c   1.000
_cell.angle_alpha   90.00
_cell.angle_beta   90.00
_cell.angle_gamma   90.00
#
_symmetry.space_group_name_H-M   'P 1'
#
loop_
_entity.id
_entity.type
_entity.pdbx_description
1 polymer ?
#
loop_
_entity_poly.entity_id
_entity_poly.type
_entity_poly.pdbx_seq_one_letter_code
_entity_poly.pdbx_strand_id
1 'polypeptide(L)'
;MKKYIILSLIFAIGFSSCKNAFEKELGEVEKLLAEVNETEKSLLAVDTAKVFSTKRQMEKDLLTINAINDTLTKAEAFKIDELFSSKKRVFRLAENYADFFGQINFSKNQLKNLKQDIENGLITKEDFAIHFVEEQNAVSELKKKISKRVDGLDVDLEKFRLFRPAIDEFIEHRKNKAADELVK
;
A
#
# COMPACT_ATOMS: atom_id res chain seq x y z
N MET A 1 4.64 -39.91 -66.09
CA MET A 1 4.28 -38.70 -65.32
C MET A 1 3.82 -39.10 -63.90
N LYS A 2 4.73 -39.67 -63.09
CA LYS A 2 4.45 -40.24 -61.75
C LYS A 2 5.56 -39.87 -60.75
N LYS A 3 6.05 -38.63 -60.79
CA LYS A 3 7.15 -38.17 -59.92
C LYS A 3 6.80 -36.97 -59.02
N TYR A 4 5.58 -36.44 -59.12
CA TYR A 4 5.16 -35.25 -58.36
C TYR A 4 4.22 -35.53 -57.19
N ILE A 5 3.82 -36.78 -56.96
CA ILE A 5 2.88 -37.13 -55.87
C ILE A 5 3.60 -37.39 -54.53
N ILE A 6 4.93 -37.55 -54.53
CA ILE A 6 5.70 -37.88 -53.32
C ILE A 6 6.22 -36.61 -52.60
N LEU A 7 6.17 -35.43 -53.24
CA LEU A 7 6.72 -34.20 -52.65
C LEU A 7 5.71 -33.40 -51.80
N SER A 8 4.44 -33.82 -51.71
CA SER A 8 3.41 -33.12 -50.92
C SER A 8 3.16 -33.72 -49.53
N LEU A 9 3.87 -34.77 -49.13
CA LEU A 9 3.64 -35.47 -47.85
C LEU A 9 4.59 -35.04 -46.72
N ILE A 10 5.60 -34.21 -47.01
CA ILE A 10 6.60 -33.77 -46.02
C ILE A 10 6.22 -32.44 -45.33
N PHE A 11 5.17 -31.75 -45.81
CA PHE A 11 4.72 -30.48 -45.20
C PHE A 11 3.70 -30.66 -44.05
N ALA A 12 3.41 -31.90 -43.65
CA ALA A 12 2.38 -32.20 -42.64
C ALA A 12 2.93 -32.40 -41.22
N ILE A 13 4.23 -32.25 -40.99
CA ILE A 13 4.86 -32.45 -39.67
C ILE A 13 5.58 -31.17 -39.27
N GLY A 14 4.91 -30.32 -38.47
CA GLY A 14 5.57 -29.12 -37.93
C GLY A 14 4.70 -28.18 -37.11
N PHE A 15 3.37 -28.23 -37.24
CA PHE A 15 2.45 -27.39 -36.45
C PHE A 15 1.69 -28.17 -35.38
N SER A 16 2.34 -29.16 -34.75
CA SER A 16 2.00 -29.48 -33.37
C SER A 16 2.48 -28.33 -32.50
N SER A 17 1.72 -27.24 -32.51
CA SER A 17 1.77 -26.22 -31.48
C SER A 17 1.53 -26.94 -30.16
N CYS A 18 2.61 -27.28 -29.46
CA CYS A 18 2.53 -27.69 -28.07
C CYS A 18 1.79 -26.57 -27.34
N LYS A 19 0.51 -26.79 -27.01
CA LYS A 19 -0.12 -26.04 -25.93
C LYS A 19 0.82 -26.19 -24.74
N ASN A 20 1.37 -25.09 -24.26
CA ASN A 20 2.21 -25.12 -23.08
C ASN A 20 1.41 -25.85 -21.99
N ALA A 21 1.96 -26.91 -21.40
CA ALA A 21 1.26 -27.75 -20.42
C ALA A 21 0.79 -26.94 -19.19
N PHE A 22 1.33 -25.72 -19.05
CA PHE A 22 1.08 -24.78 -17.97
C PHE A 22 0.38 -23.47 -18.39
N GLU A 23 -0.31 -23.43 -19.53
CA GLU A 23 -0.98 -22.21 -20.02
C GLU A 23 -1.99 -21.64 -18.99
N LYS A 24 -2.68 -22.52 -18.25
CA LYS A 24 -3.62 -22.11 -17.21
C LYS A 24 -2.90 -21.48 -16.02
N GLU A 25 -1.85 -22.12 -15.55
CA GLU A 25 -1.02 -21.73 -14.40
C GLU A 25 -0.35 -20.38 -14.65
N LEU A 26 0.17 -20.16 -15.87
CA LEU A 26 0.68 -18.85 -16.30
C LEU A 26 -0.39 -17.77 -16.21
N GLY A 27 -1.61 -18.06 -16.68
CA GLY A 27 -2.74 -17.13 -16.61
C GLY A 27 -3.17 -16.81 -15.16
N GLU A 28 -3.00 -17.74 -14.23
CA GLU A 28 -3.26 -17.52 -12.80
C GLU A 28 -2.21 -16.59 -12.17
N VAL A 29 -0.94 -16.80 -12.46
CA VAL A 29 0.15 -15.91 -12.02
C VAL A 29 0.00 -14.50 -12.59
N GLU A 30 -0.38 -14.37 -13.86
CA GLU A 30 -0.59 -13.06 -14.49
C GLU A 30 -1.73 -12.27 -13.86
N LYS A 31 -2.84 -12.94 -13.52
CA LYS A 31 -3.94 -12.31 -12.78
C LYS A 31 -3.48 -11.81 -11.42
N LEU A 32 -2.73 -12.63 -10.68
CA LEU A 32 -2.24 -12.26 -9.36
C LEU A 32 -1.23 -11.10 -9.46
N LEU A 33 -0.38 -11.07 -10.48
CA LEU A 33 0.52 -9.96 -10.76
C LEU A 33 -0.27 -8.66 -11.07
N ALA A 34 -1.38 -8.76 -11.81
CA ALA A 34 -2.26 -7.63 -12.07
C ALA A 34 -2.87 -7.07 -10.78
N GLU A 35 -3.27 -7.92 -9.83
CA GLU A 35 -3.75 -7.49 -8.51
C GLU A 35 -2.67 -6.76 -7.69
N VAL A 36 -1.42 -7.23 -7.73
CA VAL A 36 -0.30 -6.54 -7.08
C VAL A 36 -0.05 -5.18 -7.72
N ASN A 37 -0.12 -5.08 -9.06
CA ASN A 37 0.02 -3.82 -9.77
C ASN A 37 -1.12 -2.83 -9.46
N GLU A 38 -2.35 -3.31 -9.31
CA GLU A 38 -3.48 -2.48 -8.87
C GLU A 38 -3.27 -1.97 -7.44
N THR A 39 -2.80 -2.84 -6.55
CA THR A 39 -2.48 -2.49 -5.16
C THR A 39 -1.37 -1.44 -5.08
N GLU A 40 -0.34 -1.57 -5.91
CA GLU A 40 0.72 -0.57 -6.04
C GLU A 40 0.18 0.78 -6.53
N LYS A 41 -0.69 0.79 -7.57
CA LYS A 41 -1.32 2.02 -8.06
C LYS A 41 -2.11 2.72 -6.95
N SER A 42 -2.86 1.96 -6.14
CA SER A 42 -3.60 2.51 -5.01
C SER A 42 -2.67 3.17 -3.99
N LEU A 43 -1.54 2.56 -3.66
CA LEU A 43 -0.55 3.14 -2.76
C LEU A 43 0.11 4.40 -3.36
N LEU A 44 0.49 4.35 -4.64
CA LEU A 44 1.16 5.45 -5.36
C LEU A 44 0.23 6.65 -5.63
N ALA A 45 -1.08 6.43 -5.63
CA ALA A 45 -2.06 7.52 -5.76
C ALA A 45 -2.09 8.44 -4.53
N VAL A 46 -1.51 8.01 -3.40
CA VAL A 46 -1.42 8.83 -2.19
C VAL A 46 -0.47 10.01 -2.41
N ASP A 47 -0.94 11.21 -2.12
CA ASP A 47 -0.08 12.40 -1.98
C ASP A 47 0.80 12.27 -0.72
N THR A 48 1.92 11.59 -0.87
CA THR A 48 2.89 11.36 0.21
C THR A 48 3.41 12.67 0.78
N ALA A 49 3.64 13.70 -0.05
CA ALA A 49 4.11 14.99 0.41
C ALA A 49 3.12 15.59 1.42
N LYS A 50 1.81 15.54 1.12
CA LYS A 50 0.74 15.97 2.02
C LYS A 50 0.67 15.12 3.29
N VAL A 51 0.83 13.80 3.20
CA VAL A 51 0.87 12.91 4.38
C VAL A 51 2.03 13.26 5.31
N PHE A 52 3.25 13.34 4.77
CA PHE A 52 4.45 13.62 5.55
C PHE A 52 4.50 15.05 6.10
N SER A 53 4.00 16.05 5.36
CA SER A 53 3.87 17.40 5.88
C SER A 53 2.83 17.49 7.00
N THR A 54 1.69 16.80 6.84
CA THR A 54 0.63 16.74 7.85
C THR A 54 1.13 16.07 9.13
N LYS A 55 1.83 14.94 9.02
CA LYS A 55 2.48 14.28 10.17
C LYS A 55 3.40 15.23 10.92
N ARG A 56 4.33 15.87 10.20
CA ARG A 56 5.30 16.82 10.79
C ARG A 56 4.60 17.98 11.49
N GLN A 57 3.52 18.51 10.89
CA GLN A 57 2.75 19.57 11.50
C GLN A 57 2.07 19.10 12.79
N MET A 58 1.41 17.94 12.77
CA MET A 58 0.81 17.35 13.97
C MET A 58 1.83 17.13 15.09
N GLU A 59 3.03 16.64 14.76
CA GLU A 59 4.12 16.45 15.73
C GLU A 59 4.54 17.79 16.34
N LYS A 60 4.74 18.82 15.52
CA LYS A 60 5.09 20.17 15.99
C LYS A 60 4.02 20.76 16.91
N ASP A 61 2.74 20.61 16.54
CA ASP A 61 1.63 21.14 17.33
C ASP A 61 1.55 20.44 18.69
N LEU A 62 1.64 19.11 18.72
CA LEU A 62 1.60 18.34 19.96
C LEU A 62 2.79 18.63 20.86
N LEU A 63 4.00 18.81 20.29
CA LEU A 63 5.17 19.26 21.05
C LEU A 63 4.94 20.65 21.66
N THR A 64 4.34 21.56 20.90
CA THR A 64 4.02 22.91 21.37
C THR A 64 3.00 22.86 22.51
N ILE A 65 1.93 22.07 22.36
CA ILE A 65 0.89 21.91 23.39
C ILE A 65 1.51 21.34 24.68
N ASN A 66 2.35 20.30 24.56
CA ASN A 66 2.99 19.67 25.72
C ASN A 66 4.02 20.57 26.42
N ALA A 67 4.60 21.53 25.70
CA ALA A 67 5.57 22.46 26.27
C ALA A 67 4.93 23.62 27.07
N ILE A 68 3.65 23.93 26.85
CA ILE A 68 3.00 25.12 27.41
C ILE A 68 2.56 24.93 28.88
N ASN A 69 2.19 23.72 29.33
CA ASN A 69 1.93 23.44 30.75
C ASN A 69 1.76 21.93 31.03
N ASP A 70 2.03 21.49 32.26
CA ASP A 70 2.03 20.08 32.68
C ASP A 70 0.62 19.46 32.78
N THR A 71 -0.44 20.26 32.92
CA THR A 71 -1.81 19.74 33.08
C THR A 71 -2.82 20.37 32.12
N LEU A 72 -3.56 19.51 31.44
CA LEU A 72 -4.75 19.83 30.66
C LEU A 72 -6.01 19.57 31.49
N THR A 73 -7.01 20.45 31.37
CA THR A 73 -8.36 20.15 31.88
C THR A 73 -8.99 19.04 31.04
N LYS A 74 -10.00 18.35 31.61
CA LYS A 74 -10.74 17.31 30.90
C LYS A 74 -11.35 17.80 29.57
N ALA A 75 -11.90 19.03 29.56
CA ALA A 75 -12.49 19.63 28.37
C ALA A 75 -11.43 19.91 27.28
N GLU A 76 -10.26 20.43 27.67
CA GLU A 76 -9.15 20.65 26.74
C GLU A 76 -8.62 19.32 26.17
N ALA A 77 -8.52 18.28 27.00
CA ALA A 77 -8.10 16.95 26.55
C ALA A 77 -9.04 16.36 25.49
N PHE A 78 -10.36 16.45 25.71
CA PHE A 78 -11.34 16.01 24.69
C PHE A 78 -11.27 16.83 23.41
N LYS A 79 -11.08 18.15 23.52
CA LYS A 79 -10.92 19.02 22.35
C LYS A 79 -9.68 18.64 21.55
N ILE A 80 -8.54 18.36 22.20
CA ILE A 80 -7.33 17.88 21.53
C ILE A 80 -7.59 16.54 20.85
N ASP A 81 -8.23 15.58 21.53
CA ASP A 81 -8.54 14.27 20.94
C ASP A 81 -9.37 14.40 19.66
N GLU A 82 -10.38 15.28 19.66
CA GLU A 82 -11.17 15.59 18.48
C GLU A 82 -10.34 16.20 17.35
N LEU A 83 -9.56 17.25 17.67
CA LEU A 83 -8.72 17.98 16.71
C LEU A 83 -7.64 17.09 16.06
N PHE A 84 -7.12 16.12 16.81
CA PHE A 84 -6.10 15.17 16.34
C PHE A 84 -6.66 13.77 16.05
N SER A 85 -7.97 13.64 15.86
CA SER A 85 -8.64 12.36 15.60
C SER A 85 -8.09 11.61 14.37
N SER A 86 -7.59 12.32 13.35
CA SER A 86 -6.95 11.73 12.16
C SER A 86 -5.50 11.30 12.36
N LYS A 87 -4.86 11.67 13.47
CA LYS A 87 -3.42 11.41 13.76
C LYS A 87 -3.04 9.97 13.53
N LYS A 88 -3.82 9.03 14.07
CA LYS A 88 -3.51 7.60 14.03
C LYS A 88 -3.42 7.07 12.60
N ARG A 89 -4.27 7.52 11.69
CA ARG A 89 -4.25 7.06 10.29
C ARG A 89 -3.06 7.66 9.54
N VAL A 90 -2.88 8.98 9.65
CA VAL A 90 -1.77 9.70 9.00
C VAL A 90 -0.42 9.13 9.42
N PHE A 91 -0.21 8.92 10.72
CA PHE A 91 1.06 8.39 11.25
C PHE A 91 1.32 6.97 10.74
N ARG A 92 0.33 6.09 10.82
CA ARG A 92 0.49 4.70 10.37
C ARG A 92 0.85 4.61 8.91
N LEU A 93 0.24 5.41 8.04
CA LEU A 93 0.62 5.38 6.64
C LEU A 93 2.04 5.92 6.44
N ALA A 94 2.37 7.06 7.04
CA ALA A 94 3.70 7.66 6.93
C ALA A 94 4.83 6.71 7.40
N GLU A 95 4.59 5.95 8.48
CA GLU A 95 5.55 5.00 9.04
C GLU A 95 5.70 3.74 8.18
N ASN A 96 4.61 3.25 7.57
CA ASN A 96 4.61 1.97 6.86
C ASN A 96 4.74 2.12 5.32
N TYR A 97 4.79 3.35 4.79
CA TYR A 97 4.75 3.58 3.34
C TYR A 97 5.91 2.88 2.61
N ALA A 98 7.14 3.02 3.13
CA ALA A 98 8.32 2.38 2.55
C ALA A 98 8.24 0.85 2.63
N ASP A 99 7.76 0.31 3.75
CA ASP A 99 7.61 -1.13 3.96
C ASP A 99 6.55 -1.73 3.03
N PHE A 100 5.45 -1.01 2.75
CA PHE A 100 4.46 -1.44 1.77
C PHE A 100 5.05 -1.49 0.36
N PHE A 101 5.83 -0.48 -0.02
CA PHE A 101 6.51 -0.48 -1.30
C PHE A 101 7.52 -1.64 -1.42
N GLY A 102 8.25 -1.93 -0.34
CA GLY A 102 9.13 -3.09 -0.25
C GLY A 102 8.39 -4.42 -0.43
N GLN A 103 7.26 -4.61 0.26
CA GLN A 103 6.43 -5.81 0.16
C GLN A 103 5.84 -5.98 -1.25
N ILE A 104 5.37 -4.90 -1.88
CA ILE A 104 4.89 -4.92 -3.27
C ILE A 104 5.99 -5.44 -4.21
N ASN A 105 7.19 -4.87 -4.11
CA ASN A 105 8.31 -5.28 -4.97
C ASN A 105 8.72 -6.72 -4.73
N PHE A 106 8.71 -7.16 -3.46
CA PHE A 106 8.95 -8.55 -3.12
C PHE A 106 7.93 -9.49 -3.77
N SER A 107 6.63 -9.25 -3.60
CA SER A 107 5.57 -10.07 -4.22
C SER A 107 5.66 -10.06 -5.75
N LYS A 108 5.95 -8.91 -6.38
CA LYS A 108 6.17 -8.85 -7.83
C LYS A 108 7.33 -9.74 -8.28
N ASN A 109 8.42 -9.75 -7.53
CA ASN A 109 9.58 -10.55 -7.87
C ASN A 109 9.31 -12.05 -7.68
N GLN A 110 8.64 -12.44 -6.58
CA GLN A 110 8.24 -13.83 -6.36
C GLN A 110 7.33 -14.34 -7.50
N LEU A 111 6.31 -13.58 -7.87
CA LEU A 111 5.41 -13.94 -8.97
C LEU A 111 6.12 -14.01 -10.33
N LYS A 112 7.09 -13.12 -10.58
CA LYS A 112 7.91 -13.18 -11.80
C LYS A 112 8.81 -14.41 -11.82
N ASN A 113 9.42 -14.76 -10.69
CA ASN A 113 10.24 -15.96 -10.58
C ASN A 113 9.38 -17.21 -10.78
N LEU A 114 8.22 -17.29 -10.13
CA LEU A 114 7.27 -18.40 -10.31
C LEU A 114 6.82 -18.52 -11.78
N LYS A 115 6.55 -17.39 -12.45
CA LYS A 115 6.26 -17.37 -13.89
C LYS A 115 7.42 -17.94 -14.71
N GLN A 116 8.66 -17.52 -14.42
CA GLN A 116 9.85 -18.02 -15.12
C GLN A 116 10.09 -19.50 -14.87
N ASP A 117 9.89 -19.99 -13.65
CA ASP A 117 10.03 -21.40 -13.30
C ASP A 117 9.03 -22.27 -14.08
N ILE A 118 7.80 -21.78 -14.26
CA ILE A 118 6.80 -22.43 -15.11
C ILE A 118 7.23 -22.41 -16.59
N GLU A 119 7.65 -21.26 -17.11
CA GLU A 119 8.07 -21.11 -18.51
C GLU A 119 9.28 -21.98 -18.86
N ASN A 120 10.20 -22.15 -17.91
CA ASN A 120 11.40 -22.97 -18.04
C ASN A 120 11.18 -24.45 -17.70
N GLY A 121 9.97 -24.82 -17.25
CA GLY A 121 9.64 -26.19 -16.84
C GLY A 121 10.43 -26.67 -15.61
N LEU A 122 10.82 -25.76 -14.72
CA LEU A 122 11.60 -26.02 -13.51
C LEU A 122 10.73 -26.47 -12.32
N ILE A 123 9.40 -26.42 -12.47
CA ILE A 123 8.43 -26.70 -11.41
C ILE A 123 7.37 -27.70 -11.89
N THR A 124 6.92 -28.57 -10.98
CA THR A 124 5.80 -29.48 -11.22
C THR A 124 4.45 -28.79 -10.99
N LYS A 125 3.34 -29.42 -11.40
CA LYS A 125 2.00 -28.84 -11.17
C LYS A 125 1.64 -28.82 -9.69
N GLU A 126 2.07 -29.84 -8.96
CA GLU A 126 1.87 -29.98 -7.52
C GLU A 126 2.63 -28.89 -6.76
N ASP A 127 3.90 -28.69 -7.09
CA ASP A 127 4.73 -27.64 -6.48
C ASP A 127 4.19 -26.24 -6.84
N PHE A 128 3.75 -26.04 -8.09
CA PHE A 128 3.10 -24.79 -8.50
C PHE A 128 1.88 -24.49 -7.62
N ALA A 129 1.01 -25.47 -7.39
CA ALA A 129 -0.21 -25.26 -6.61
C ALA A 129 0.10 -24.83 -5.17
N ILE A 130 1.15 -25.39 -4.56
CA ILE A 130 1.59 -25.02 -3.20
C ILE A 130 2.09 -23.56 -3.20
N HIS A 131 3.07 -23.25 -4.04
CA HIS A 131 3.65 -21.90 -4.09
C HIS A 131 2.63 -20.84 -4.51
N PHE A 132 1.75 -21.15 -5.46
CA PHE A 132 0.72 -20.22 -5.90
C PHE A 132 -0.27 -19.88 -4.78
N VAL A 133 -0.65 -20.84 -3.94
CA VAL A 133 -1.53 -20.58 -2.79
C VAL A 133 -0.85 -19.69 -1.75
N GLU A 134 0.44 -19.90 -1.49
CA GLU A 134 1.23 -19.04 -0.60
C GLU A 134 1.29 -17.60 -1.11
N GLU A 135 1.61 -17.42 -2.39
CA GLU A 135 1.66 -16.11 -3.04
C GLU A 135 0.28 -15.44 -3.06
N GLN A 136 -0.79 -16.18 -3.34
CA GLN A 136 -2.15 -15.66 -3.33
C GLN A 136 -2.53 -15.12 -1.94
N ASN A 137 -2.20 -15.86 -0.88
CA ASN A 137 -2.45 -15.43 0.49
C ASN A 137 -1.64 -14.18 0.84
N ALA A 138 -0.35 -14.15 0.49
CA ALA A 138 0.52 -13.00 0.71
C ALA A 138 0.00 -11.74 0.02
N VAL A 139 -0.40 -11.84 -1.25
CA VAL A 139 -0.97 -10.73 -2.02
C VAL A 139 -2.31 -10.26 -1.43
N SER A 140 -3.18 -11.19 -1.04
CA SER A 140 -4.46 -10.87 -0.40
C SER A 140 -4.28 -10.11 0.92
N GLU A 141 -3.32 -10.54 1.75
CA GLU A 141 -2.98 -9.82 2.99
C GLU A 141 -2.38 -8.45 2.72
N LEU A 142 -1.46 -8.35 1.77
CA LEU A 142 -0.83 -7.09 1.38
C LEU A 142 -1.88 -6.07 0.91
N LYS A 143 -2.79 -6.50 0.03
CA LYS A 143 -3.92 -5.70 -0.45
C LYS A 143 -4.78 -5.18 0.71
N LYS A 144 -5.17 -6.06 1.65
CA LYS A 144 -5.95 -5.68 2.84
C LYS A 144 -5.22 -4.70 3.75
N LYS A 145 -3.90 -4.88 3.93
CA LYS A 145 -3.07 -4.00 4.75
C LYS A 145 -3.01 -2.59 4.14
N ILE A 146 -2.76 -2.51 2.83
CA ILE A 146 -2.66 -1.24 2.11
C ILE A 146 -4.02 -0.54 2.04
N SER A 147 -5.09 -1.23 1.63
CA SER A 147 -6.43 -0.61 1.54
C SER A 147 -6.86 -0.03 2.88
N LYS A 148 -6.68 -0.76 3.99
CA LYS A 148 -7.00 -0.26 5.34
C LYS A 148 -6.23 1.00 5.74
N ARG A 149 -5.12 1.33 5.08
CA ARG A 149 -4.28 2.51 5.37
C ARG A 149 -4.54 3.66 4.41
N VAL A 150 -4.88 3.36 3.16
CA VAL A 150 -5.17 4.35 2.12
C VAL A 150 -6.64 4.78 2.18
N ASP A 151 -7.56 3.87 2.48
CA ASP A 151 -8.99 4.15 2.52
C ASP A 151 -9.31 5.22 3.58
N GLY A 152 -10.00 6.26 3.13
CA GLY A 152 -10.40 7.39 3.95
C GLY A 152 -9.25 8.30 4.40
N LEU A 153 -8.02 8.10 3.91
CA LEU A 153 -6.89 8.96 4.22
C LEU A 153 -7.14 10.40 3.76
N ASP A 154 -7.65 10.60 2.54
CA ASP A 154 -7.89 11.95 2.02
C ASP A 154 -8.90 12.72 2.87
N VAL A 155 -9.92 12.03 3.37
CA VAL A 155 -10.91 12.59 4.30
C VAL A 155 -10.23 13.03 5.60
N ASP A 156 -9.33 12.20 6.14
CA ASP A 156 -8.59 12.49 7.38
C ASP A 156 -7.58 13.64 7.21
N LEU A 157 -6.92 13.72 6.06
CA LEU A 157 -6.02 14.82 5.70
C LEU A 157 -6.79 16.13 5.54
N GLU A 158 -7.95 16.07 4.89
CA GLU A 158 -8.81 17.23 4.70
C GLU A 158 -9.44 17.69 6.01
N LYS A 159 -9.88 16.76 6.87
CA LYS A 159 -10.37 17.04 8.21
C LYS A 159 -9.32 17.78 9.03
N PHE A 160 -8.06 17.33 9.01
CA PHE A 160 -6.99 18.04 9.71
C PHE A 160 -6.77 19.45 9.15
N ARG A 161 -6.82 19.62 7.83
CA ARG A 161 -6.72 20.93 7.18
C ARG A 161 -7.82 21.88 7.66
N LEU A 162 -9.06 21.39 7.78
CA LEU A 162 -10.19 22.17 8.27
C LEU A 162 -10.07 22.50 9.77
N PHE A 163 -9.48 21.60 10.57
CA PHE A 163 -9.26 21.82 12.00
C PHE A 163 -8.06 22.70 12.32
N ARG A 164 -7.19 22.99 11.33
CA ARG A 164 -5.99 23.80 11.49
C ARG A 164 -6.23 25.13 12.24
N PRO A 165 -7.21 25.99 11.85
CA PRO A 165 -7.43 27.26 12.55
C PRO A 165 -7.81 27.07 14.03
N ALA A 166 -8.59 26.02 14.33
CA ALA A 166 -9.00 25.71 15.71
C ALA A 166 -7.86 25.18 16.57
N ILE A 167 -6.89 24.46 15.96
CA ILE A 167 -5.66 24.05 16.65
C ILE A 167 -4.78 25.26 16.94
N ASP A 168 -4.63 26.17 15.99
CA ASP A 168 -3.83 27.40 16.17
C ASP A 168 -4.44 28.28 17.27
N GLU A 169 -5.75 28.48 17.26
CA GLU A 169 -6.47 29.19 18.32
C GLU A 169 -6.28 28.52 19.69
N PHE A 170 -6.36 27.18 19.74
CA PHE A 170 -6.12 26.44 20.98
C PHE A 170 -4.71 26.66 21.52
N ILE A 171 -3.69 26.60 20.65
CA ILE A 171 -2.29 26.82 21.03
C ILE A 171 -2.09 28.25 21.55
N GLU A 172 -2.59 29.26 20.85
CA GLU A 172 -2.45 30.66 21.26
C GLU A 172 -3.18 30.96 22.56
N HIS A 173 -4.41 30.45 22.73
CA HIS A 173 -5.15 30.57 23.99
C HIS A 173 -4.34 29.99 25.17
N ARG A 174 -3.71 28.83 24.95
CA ARG A 174 -2.87 28.18 25.97
C ARG A 174 -1.61 28.97 26.28
N LYS A 175 -0.93 29.54 25.28
CA LYS A 175 0.25 30.39 25.49
C LYS A 175 -0.08 31.61 26.35
N ASN A 176 -1.18 32.29 26.04
CA ASN A 176 -1.61 33.48 26.79
C ASN A 176 -1.92 33.12 28.25
N LYS A 177 -2.65 32.02 28.47
CA LYS A 177 -2.94 31.54 29.83
C LYS A 177 -1.68 31.21 30.63
N ALA A 178 -0.70 30.54 30.01
CA ALA A 178 0.57 30.23 30.67
C ALA A 178 1.37 31.49 31.00
N ALA A 179 1.34 32.51 30.14
CA ALA A 179 1.98 33.80 30.41
C ALA A 179 1.32 34.53 31.60
N ASP A 180 0.00 34.53 31.68
CA ASP A 180 -0.76 35.14 32.78
C ASP A 180 -0.50 34.46 34.14
N GLU A 181 -0.22 33.16 34.14
CA GLU A 181 0.13 32.38 35.35
C GLU A 181 1.56 32.69 35.85
N LEU A 182 2.48 33.12 34.98
CA LEU A 182 3.86 33.49 35.36
C LEU A 182 3.98 34.92 35.91
N VAL A 183 2.99 35.77 35.70
CA VAL A 183 2.98 37.18 36.15
C VAL A 183 2.31 37.35 37.53
N LYS A 184 1.66 36.30 38.05
CA LYS A 184 1.03 36.27 39.38
C LYS A 184 1.96 35.70 40.45
#